data_AF-A0A836H5Q5-F1
#
_entry.id   AF-A0A836H5Q5-F1
#
_cell.length_a   1.000
_cell.length_b   1.000
_cell.length_c   1.000
_cell.angle_alpha   90.00
_cell.angle_beta   90.00
_cell.angle_gamma   90.00
#
_symmetry.space_group_name_H-M   'P 1'
#
loop_
_entity.id
_entity.type
_entity.pdbx_description
1 polymer ?
#
loop_
_entity_poly.entity_id
_entity_poly.type
_entity_poly.pdbx_seq_one_letter_code
_entity_poly.pdbx_strand_id
1 'polypeptide(L)'
;MASWRERISAALFFSDPEEALKAEKARNAEAMVKASELRLQHNEKERDLKEKMLQLDNRVKAQREGYARQAAPMLKEFDDIAISQHYYQEVGNTMTAQEGFVDQMAHRELQQFGYVSKKIISVGLKFEALRRQMRSGQPFQRELRAALDDAESEDLNIISVPLCAFADRGVPTPTLIRAAAFDLARSIEETGKAPVQQPVLGWMDLLKFRTAFSPATVDQNEVRARRTAAQFTRYIEQNEFASALALAEEVDTWTCNERDASLEYFNHSYKSFRHVALPAITAEIFLAYAAASLNASRFACVEHMLKE
;
A
#
# COMPACT_ATOMS: atom_id res chain seq x y z
N MET A 1 -109.12 53.13 34.00
CA MET A 1 -108.77 53.58 32.64
C MET A 1 -109.70 54.73 32.28
N ALA A 2 -109.21 55.97 32.37
CA ALA A 2 -109.92 57.16 31.92
C ALA A 2 -109.75 57.29 30.39
N SER A 3 -110.81 57.68 29.69
CA SER A 3 -110.84 57.75 28.23
C SER A 3 -109.89 58.82 27.70
N TRP A 4 -109.33 58.61 26.50
CA TRP A 4 -108.39 59.54 25.87
C TRP A 4 -108.99 60.96 25.69
N ARG A 5 -110.33 61.05 25.55
CA ARG A 5 -111.07 62.32 25.54
C ARG A 5 -111.03 63.06 26.87
N GLU A 6 -111.13 62.37 28.01
CA GLU A 6 -111.08 62.97 29.35
C GLU A 6 -109.68 63.50 29.69
N ARG A 7 -108.63 62.85 29.17
CA ARG A 7 -107.24 63.33 29.29
C ARG A 7 -106.95 64.56 28.45
N ILE A 8 -107.63 64.72 27.31
CA ILE A 8 -107.49 65.89 26.42
C ILE A 8 -108.33 67.06 26.96
N SER A 9 -109.52 66.82 27.51
CA SER A 9 -110.34 67.87 28.11
C SER A 9 -109.72 68.45 29.39
N ALA A 10 -109.01 67.63 30.18
CA ALA A 10 -108.27 68.10 31.37
C ALA A 10 -106.97 68.87 31.03
N ALA A 11 -106.48 68.78 29.79
CA ALA A 11 -105.28 69.49 29.33
C ALA A 11 -105.60 70.83 28.63
N LEU A 12 -106.87 71.09 28.29
CA LEU A 12 -107.29 72.29 27.53
C LEU A 12 -108.01 73.35 28.38
N PHE A 13 -108.39 73.04 29.63
CA PHE A 13 -109.00 74.00 30.56
C PHE A 13 -108.22 74.05 31.86
N PHE A 14 -107.14 74.83 31.88
CA PHE A 14 -106.45 75.18 33.13
C PHE A 14 -107.08 76.45 33.72
N SER A 15 -107.77 76.29 34.83
CA SER A 15 -107.88 77.33 35.85
C SER A 15 -106.56 77.32 36.65
N ASP A 16 -105.83 78.43 36.56
CA ASP A 16 -104.53 78.77 37.17
C ASP A 16 -103.23 78.11 36.63
N PRO A 17 -102.31 78.89 36.02
CA PRO A 17 -101.04 78.40 35.45
C PRO A 17 -100.00 78.02 36.52
N GLU A 18 -100.12 78.53 37.75
CA GLU A 18 -99.15 78.25 38.82
C GLU A 18 -99.31 76.84 39.40
N GLU A 19 -100.53 76.30 39.43
CA GLU A 19 -100.80 74.94 39.92
C GLU A 19 -100.32 73.88 38.93
N ALA A 20 -100.49 74.11 37.62
CA ALA A 20 -99.98 73.23 36.57
C ALA A 20 -98.44 73.14 36.59
N LEU A 21 -97.75 74.26 36.83
CA LEU A 21 -96.29 74.31 36.90
C LEU A 21 -95.76 73.62 38.16
N LYS A 22 -96.48 73.69 39.30
CA LYS A 22 -96.15 72.92 40.51
C LYS A 22 -96.35 71.42 40.31
N ALA A 23 -97.44 71.01 39.65
CA ALA A 23 -97.70 69.60 39.36
C ALA A 23 -96.66 69.00 38.40
N GLU A 24 -96.23 69.75 37.37
CA GLU A 24 -95.14 69.33 36.47
C GLU A 24 -93.78 69.30 37.17
N LYS A 25 -93.47 70.27 38.05
CA LYS A 25 -92.25 70.22 38.86
C LYS A 25 -92.21 69.00 39.78
N ALA A 26 -93.34 68.61 40.38
CA ALA A 26 -93.44 67.40 41.20
C ALA A 26 -93.23 66.14 40.37
N ARG A 27 -93.87 66.03 39.19
CA ARG A 27 -93.66 64.91 38.26
C ARG A 27 -92.23 64.82 37.75
N ASN A 28 -91.58 65.94 37.47
CA ASN A 28 -90.20 65.98 37.02
C ASN A 28 -89.24 65.59 38.17
N ALA A 29 -89.51 66.01 39.41
CA ALA A 29 -88.76 65.55 40.58
C ALA A 29 -88.90 64.03 40.78
N GLU A 30 -90.11 63.48 40.65
CA GLU A 30 -90.33 62.02 40.70
C GLU A 30 -89.63 61.27 39.56
N ALA A 31 -89.62 61.83 38.35
CA ALA A 31 -88.93 61.24 37.20
C ALA A 31 -87.40 61.25 37.39
N MET A 32 -86.84 62.32 37.96
CA MET A 32 -85.42 62.43 38.26
C MET A 32 -84.97 61.44 39.35
N VAL A 33 -85.79 61.25 40.39
CA VAL A 33 -85.50 60.23 41.42
C VAL A 33 -85.50 58.84 40.80
N LYS A 34 -86.53 58.49 40.02
CA LYS A 34 -86.60 57.20 39.30
C LYS A 34 -85.44 57.01 38.32
N ALA A 35 -85.02 58.05 37.61
CA ALA A 35 -83.88 58.00 36.70
C ALA A 35 -82.56 57.78 37.47
N SER A 36 -82.41 58.37 38.66
CA SER A 36 -81.23 58.18 39.51
C SER A 36 -81.16 56.75 40.09
N GLU A 37 -82.31 56.20 40.50
CA GLU A 37 -82.43 54.81 40.96
C GLU A 37 -82.10 53.80 39.86
N LEU A 38 -82.62 54.01 38.65
CA LEU A 38 -82.32 53.15 37.50
C LEU A 38 -80.84 53.21 37.11
N ARG A 39 -80.20 54.38 37.20
CA ARG A 39 -78.75 54.53 36.96
C ARG A 39 -77.92 53.79 38.00
N LEU A 40 -78.31 53.85 39.28
CA LEU A 40 -77.65 53.10 40.35
C LEU A 40 -77.77 51.60 40.11
N GLN A 41 -78.98 51.10 39.84
CA GLN A 41 -79.21 49.68 39.53
C GLN A 41 -78.45 49.22 38.27
N HIS A 42 -78.34 50.09 37.25
CA HIS A 42 -77.56 49.78 36.06
C HIS A 42 -76.06 49.70 36.37
N ASN A 43 -75.54 50.63 37.15
CA ASN A 43 -74.13 50.65 37.56
C ASN A 43 -73.77 49.44 38.43
N GLU A 44 -74.67 49.01 39.32
CA GLU A 44 -74.51 47.78 40.10
C GLU A 44 -74.48 46.54 39.19
N LYS A 45 -75.42 46.43 38.25
CA LYS A 45 -75.43 45.33 37.27
C LYS A 45 -74.18 45.30 36.38
N GLU A 46 -73.66 46.45 35.96
CA GLU A 46 -72.41 46.50 35.20
C GLU A 46 -71.20 46.06 36.02
N ARG A 47 -71.14 46.42 37.30
CA ARG A 47 -70.05 45.98 38.19
C ARG A 47 -70.12 44.46 38.39
N ASP A 48 -71.29 43.92 38.67
CA ASP A 48 -71.50 42.47 38.80
C ASP A 48 -71.14 41.71 37.52
N LEU A 49 -71.47 42.26 36.35
CA LEU A 49 -71.11 41.67 35.07
C LEU A 49 -69.60 41.70 34.82
N LYS A 50 -68.94 42.83 35.12
CA LYS A 50 -67.47 42.96 35.00
C LYS A 50 -66.76 41.97 35.94
N GLU A 51 -67.23 41.82 37.17
CA GLU A 51 -66.68 40.85 38.11
C GLU A 51 -66.87 39.40 37.63
N LYS A 52 -68.06 39.05 37.12
CA LYS A 52 -68.31 37.73 36.54
C LYS A 52 -67.45 37.45 35.31
N MET A 53 -67.24 38.44 34.44
CA MET A 53 -66.35 38.31 33.29
C MET A 53 -64.89 38.11 33.71
N LEU A 54 -64.42 38.85 34.71
CA LEU A 54 -63.07 38.67 35.26
C LEU A 54 -62.88 37.29 35.89
N GLN A 55 -63.88 36.80 36.63
CA GLN A 55 -63.85 35.44 37.18
C GLN A 55 -63.82 34.36 36.09
N LEU A 56 -64.59 34.53 35.02
CA LEU A 56 -64.58 33.62 33.87
C LEU A 56 -63.22 33.65 33.15
N ASP A 57 -62.65 34.83 32.89
CA ASP A 57 -61.37 34.96 32.22
C ASP A 57 -60.24 34.33 33.06
N ASN A 58 -60.26 34.54 34.38
CA ASN A 58 -59.31 33.90 35.30
C ASN A 58 -59.48 32.37 35.33
N ARG A 59 -60.70 31.85 35.28
CA ARG A 59 -60.95 30.40 35.18
C ARG A 59 -60.45 29.83 33.86
N VAL A 60 -60.68 30.52 32.74
CA VAL A 60 -60.19 30.09 31.42
C VAL A 60 -58.66 30.10 31.37
N LYS A 61 -58.01 31.14 31.91
CA LYS A 61 -56.54 31.19 32.03
C LYS A 61 -56.01 30.05 32.89
N ALA A 62 -56.59 29.82 34.07
CA ALA A 62 -56.18 28.72 34.94
C ALA A 62 -56.34 27.35 34.27
N GLN A 63 -57.41 27.14 33.51
CA GLN A 63 -57.60 25.91 32.73
C GLN A 63 -56.56 25.77 31.61
N ARG A 64 -56.28 26.84 30.85
CA ARG A 64 -55.24 26.84 29.82
C ARG A 64 -53.86 26.55 30.39
N GLU A 65 -53.51 27.14 31.53
CA GLU A 65 -52.27 26.86 32.24
C GLU A 65 -52.21 25.41 32.75
N GLY A 66 -53.34 24.88 33.24
CA GLY A 66 -53.47 23.47 33.62
C GLY A 66 -53.19 22.53 32.45
N TYR A 67 -53.79 22.77 31.29
CA TYR A 67 -53.54 21.99 30.07
C TYR A 67 -52.10 22.14 29.58
N ALA A 68 -51.52 23.34 29.63
CA ALA A 68 -50.14 23.57 29.24
C ALA A 68 -49.14 22.81 30.14
N ARG A 69 -49.38 22.78 31.45
CA ARG A 69 -48.56 22.01 32.40
C ARG A 69 -48.66 20.50 32.19
N GLN A 70 -49.82 19.99 31.75
CA GLN A 70 -50.00 18.57 31.44
C GLN A 70 -49.40 18.19 30.08
N ALA A 71 -49.49 19.07 29.08
CA ALA A 71 -48.94 18.82 27.74
C ALA A 71 -47.41 18.94 27.67
N ALA A 72 -46.81 19.82 28.48
CA ALA A 72 -45.36 20.05 28.50
C ALA A 72 -44.49 18.79 28.72
N PRO A 73 -44.76 17.90 29.71
CA PRO A 73 -43.98 16.66 29.85
C PRO A 73 -44.21 15.69 28.69
N MET A 74 -45.44 15.57 28.18
CA MET A 74 -45.73 14.69 27.03
C MET A 74 -44.97 15.13 25.78
N LEU A 75 -44.92 16.43 25.50
CA LEU A 75 -44.15 16.99 24.39
C LEU A 75 -42.65 16.71 24.52
N LYS A 76 -42.09 16.78 25.74
CA LYS A 76 -40.69 16.43 25.98
C LYS A 76 -40.40 14.95 25.73
N GLU A 77 -41.29 14.04 26.15
CA GLU A 77 -41.12 12.61 25.86
C GLU A 77 -41.14 12.32 24.35
N PHE A 78 -41.99 13.00 23.58
CA PHE A 78 -41.99 12.89 22.12
C PHE A 78 -40.70 13.44 21.48
N ASP A 79 -40.20 14.57 21.98
CA ASP A 79 -38.92 15.14 21.53
C ASP A 79 -37.75 14.19 21.86
N ASP A 80 -37.71 13.61 23.05
CA ASP A 80 -36.68 12.65 23.47
C ASP A 80 -36.73 11.37 22.62
N ILE A 81 -37.94 10.87 22.28
CA ILE A 81 -38.11 9.73 21.37
C ILE A 81 -37.62 10.10 19.96
N ALA A 82 -37.96 11.28 19.43
CA ALA A 82 -37.51 11.73 18.13
C ALA A 82 -35.97 11.87 18.07
N ILE A 83 -35.36 12.41 19.12
CA ILE A 83 -33.90 12.52 19.26
C ILE A 83 -33.26 11.13 19.31
N SER A 84 -33.82 10.19 20.07
CA SER A 84 -33.30 8.81 20.14
C SER A 84 -33.37 8.10 18.78
N GLN A 85 -34.47 8.27 18.03
CA GLN A 85 -34.62 7.73 16.67
C GLN A 85 -33.57 8.32 15.72
N HIS A 86 -33.30 9.61 15.81
CA HIS A 86 -32.24 10.26 15.04
C HIS A 86 -30.87 9.67 15.37
N TYR A 87 -30.54 9.50 16.64
CA TYR A 87 -29.27 8.87 17.04
C TYR A 87 -29.17 7.41 16.58
N TYR A 88 -30.24 6.62 16.65
CA TYR A 88 -30.24 5.27 16.11
C TYR A 88 -30.01 5.24 14.59
N GLN A 89 -30.60 6.19 13.86
CA GLN A 89 -30.36 6.34 12.43
C GLN A 89 -28.92 6.77 12.13
N GLU A 90 -28.35 7.72 12.88
CA GLU A 90 -26.95 8.12 12.74
C GLU A 90 -25.97 6.98 13.06
N VAL A 91 -26.22 6.22 14.13
CA VAL A 91 -25.41 5.04 14.47
C VAL A 91 -25.55 3.96 13.40
N GLY A 92 -26.77 3.72 12.88
CA GLY A 92 -26.99 2.80 11.77
C GLY A 92 -26.27 3.22 10.49
N ASN A 93 -26.31 4.52 10.16
CA ASN A 93 -25.62 5.08 9.00
C ASN A 93 -24.09 5.04 9.16
N THR A 94 -23.57 5.29 10.36
CA THR A 94 -22.12 5.21 10.61
C THR A 94 -21.64 3.76 10.59
N MET A 95 -22.39 2.82 11.16
CA MET A 95 -22.04 1.40 11.15
C MET A 95 -22.08 0.82 9.72
N THR A 96 -23.10 1.14 8.93
CA THR A 96 -23.17 0.74 7.51
C THR A 96 -22.08 1.39 6.66
N ALA A 97 -21.73 2.65 6.92
CA ALA A 97 -20.60 3.31 6.26
C ALA A 97 -19.25 2.67 6.63
N GLN A 98 -19.08 2.27 7.90
CA GLN A 98 -17.89 1.55 8.36
C GLN A 98 -17.80 0.15 7.75
N GLU A 99 -18.89 -0.59 7.71
CA GLU A 99 -18.96 -1.91 7.07
C GLU A 99 -18.60 -1.81 5.58
N GLY A 100 -19.20 -0.87 4.84
CA GLY A 100 -18.87 -0.64 3.44
C GLY A 100 -17.42 -0.19 3.21
N PHE A 101 -16.82 0.55 4.17
CA PHE A 101 -15.41 0.92 4.10
C PHE A 101 -14.48 -0.28 4.33
N VAL A 102 -14.78 -1.11 5.33
CA VAL A 102 -14.02 -2.34 5.62
C VAL A 102 -14.08 -3.31 4.44
N ASP A 103 -15.25 -3.52 3.84
CA ASP A 103 -15.40 -4.37 2.66
C ASP A 103 -14.60 -3.87 1.46
N GLN A 104 -14.54 -2.54 1.26
CA GLN A 104 -13.72 -1.93 0.22
C GLN A 104 -12.22 -2.08 0.50
N MET A 105 -11.79 -1.96 1.76
CA MET A 105 -10.40 -2.19 2.14
C MET A 105 -10.01 -3.66 1.90
N ALA A 106 -10.83 -4.61 2.38
CA ALA A 106 -10.62 -6.03 2.15
C ALA A 106 -10.59 -6.38 0.65
N HIS A 107 -11.47 -5.80 -0.18
CA HIS A 107 -11.44 -6.00 -1.63
C HIS A 107 -10.17 -5.45 -2.28
N ARG A 108 -9.70 -4.26 -1.86
CA ARG A 108 -8.47 -3.66 -2.40
C ARG A 108 -7.25 -4.48 -2.01
N GLU A 109 -7.18 -4.92 -0.77
CA GLU A 109 -6.11 -5.79 -0.26
C GLU A 109 -6.08 -7.12 -1.03
N LEU A 110 -7.21 -7.83 -1.14
CA LEU A 110 -7.31 -9.08 -1.91
C LEU A 110 -6.92 -8.90 -3.39
N GLN A 111 -7.27 -7.78 -4.02
CA GLN A 111 -6.88 -7.47 -5.39
C GLN A 111 -5.37 -7.23 -5.52
N GLN A 112 -4.78 -6.49 -4.58
CA GLN A 112 -3.34 -6.25 -4.54
C GLN A 112 -2.56 -7.55 -4.34
N PHE A 113 -2.99 -8.42 -3.42
CA PHE A 113 -2.38 -9.75 -3.25
C PHE A 113 -2.54 -10.62 -4.48
N GLY A 114 -3.74 -10.65 -5.07
CA GLY A 114 -4.01 -11.39 -6.29
C GLY A 114 -3.09 -10.96 -7.43
N TYR A 115 -2.79 -9.66 -7.53
CA TYR A 115 -1.86 -9.11 -8.51
C TYR A 115 -0.41 -9.49 -8.21
N VAL A 116 0.07 -9.28 -6.98
CA VAL A 116 1.45 -9.58 -6.56
C VAL A 116 1.74 -11.08 -6.69
N SER A 117 0.83 -11.94 -6.26
CA SER A 117 0.95 -13.40 -6.37
C SER A 117 1.04 -13.84 -7.84
N LYS A 118 0.17 -13.32 -8.72
CA LYS A 118 0.24 -13.59 -10.17
C LYS A 118 1.56 -13.14 -10.79
N LYS A 119 2.07 -11.96 -10.39
CA LYS A 119 3.37 -11.47 -10.86
C LYS A 119 4.51 -12.38 -10.44
N ILE A 120 4.56 -12.80 -9.18
CA ILE A 120 5.58 -13.74 -8.67
C ILE A 120 5.53 -15.09 -9.41
N ILE A 121 4.33 -15.58 -9.73
CA ILE A 121 4.16 -16.80 -10.53
C ILE A 121 4.69 -16.59 -11.96
N SER A 122 4.33 -15.48 -12.62
CA SER A 122 4.83 -15.15 -13.97
C SER A 122 6.35 -15.09 -14.02
N VAL A 123 6.96 -14.31 -13.11
CA VAL A 123 8.41 -14.18 -12.98
C VAL A 123 9.05 -15.55 -12.75
N GLY A 124 8.47 -16.37 -11.86
CA GLY A 124 8.97 -17.72 -11.59
C GLY A 124 8.91 -18.66 -12.79
N LEU A 125 7.85 -18.59 -13.59
CA LEU A 125 7.72 -19.39 -14.81
C LEU A 125 8.76 -18.99 -15.87
N LYS A 126 8.95 -17.69 -16.08
CA LYS A 126 9.95 -17.17 -17.03
C LYS A 126 11.38 -17.46 -16.56
N PHE A 127 11.64 -17.35 -15.26
CA PHE A 127 12.92 -17.72 -14.67
C PHE A 127 13.24 -19.20 -14.87
N GLU A 128 12.26 -20.10 -14.66
CA GLU A 128 12.47 -21.53 -14.90
C GLU A 128 12.66 -21.85 -16.39
N ALA A 129 11.97 -21.14 -17.30
CA ALA A 129 12.23 -21.24 -18.73
C ALA A 129 13.67 -20.84 -19.09
N LEU A 130 14.13 -19.69 -18.57
CA LEU A 130 15.52 -19.23 -18.71
C LEU A 130 16.51 -20.26 -18.16
N ARG A 131 16.28 -20.77 -16.95
CA ARG A 131 17.15 -21.76 -16.30
C ARG A 131 17.27 -23.04 -17.13
N ARG A 132 16.17 -23.52 -17.71
CA ARG A 132 16.17 -24.69 -18.61
C ARG A 132 16.98 -24.41 -19.87
N GLN A 133 16.79 -23.24 -20.47
CA GLN A 133 17.50 -22.84 -21.69
C GLN A 133 19.02 -22.75 -21.43
N MET A 134 19.44 -22.10 -20.35
CA MET A 134 20.85 -22.01 -19.94
C MET A 134 21.47 -23.38 -19.68
N ARG A 135 20.75 -24.30 -19.02
CA ARG A 135 21.24 -25.68 -18.79
C ARG A 135 21.36 -26.50 -20.07
N SER A 136 20.51 -26.23 -21.06
CA SER A 136 20.56 -26.92 -22.36
C SER A 136 21.71 -26.44 -23.26
N GLY A 137 22.39 -25.34 -22.89
CA GLY A 137 23.44 -24.72 -23.68
C GLY A 137 22.95 -24.01 -24.94
N GLN A 138 21.64 -23.78 -25.06
CA GLN A 138 21.04 -23.07 -26.17
C GLN A 138 21.08 -21.55 -25.97
N PRO A 139 20.95 -20.75 -27.04
CA PRO A 139 20.77 -19.31 -26.91
C PRO A 139 19.53 -19.00 -26.06
N PHE A 140 19.68 -18.02 -25.17
CA PHE A 140 18.68 -17.70 -24.14
C PHE A 140 18.33 -16.20 -24.07
N GLN A 141 18.69 -15.44 -25.10
CA GLN A 141 18.49 -13.98 -25.15
C GLN A 141 17.02 -13.58 -25.00
N ARG A 142 16.09 -14.35 -25.58
CA ARG A 142 14.65 -14.06 -25.52
C ARG A 142 14.11 -14.30 -24.13
N GLU A 143 14.50 -15.41 -23.53
CA GLU A 143 14.10 -15.84 -22.20
C GLU A 143 14.67 -14.89 -21.13
N LEU A 144 15.92 -14.42 -21.33
CA LEU A 144 16.56 -13.45 -20.44
C LEU A 144 15.80 -12.12 -20.45
N ARG A 145 15.52 -11.57 -21.63
CA ARG A 145 14.73 -10.33 -21.76
C ARG A 145 13.35 -10.48 -21.14
N ALA A 146 12.65 -11.57 -21.47
CA ALA A 146 11.32 -11.82 -20.94
C ALA A 146 11.30 -11.92 -19.40
N ALA A 147 12.34 -12.51 -18.79
CA ALA A 147 12.48 -12.61 -17.34
C ALA A 147 12.82 -11.26 -16.68
N LEU A 148 13.68 -10.44 -17.31
CA LEU A 148 14.04 -9.12 -16.82
C LEU A 148 12.87 -8.13 -16.93
N ASP A 149 12.16 -8.14 -18.07
CA ASP A 149 10.99 -7.30 -18.31
C ASP A 149 9.87 -7.58 -17.29
N ASP A 150 9.65 -8.84 -16.90
CA ASP A 150 8.66 -9.20 -15.87
C ASP A 150 9.12 -8.90 -14.45
N ALA A 151 10.43 -9.01 -14.19
CA ALA A 151 10.99 -8.79 -12.87
C ALA A 151 11.02 -7.29 -12.51
N GLU A 152 11.15 -6.40 -13.50
CA GLU A 152 11.21 -4.94 -13.33
C GLU A 152 12.19 -4.51 -12.21
N SER A 153 13.28 -5.25 -12.04
CA SER A 153 14.26 -5.04 -10.97
C SER A 153 15.56 -4.45 -11.52
N GLU A 154 15.97 -3.31 -10.96
CA GLU A 154 17.21 -2.63 -11.34
C GLU A 154 18.45 -3.49 -11.05
N ASP A 155 18.48 -4.16 -9.90
CA ASP A 155 19.61 -5.01 -9.50
C ASP A 155 19.78 -6.20 -10.46
N LEU A 156 18.67 -6.85 -10.86
CA LEU A 156 18.71 -7.93 -11.84
C LEU A 156 19.21 -7.45 -13.19
N ASN A 157 18.85 -6.22 -13.60
CA ASN A 157 19.37 -5.63 -14.83
C ASN A 157 20.90 -5.47 -14.77
N ILE A 158 21.44 -4.98 -13.65
CA ILE A 158 22.90 -4.81 -13.46
C ILE A 158 23.61 -6.17 -13.52
N ILE A 159 23.11 -7.17 -12.78
CA ILE A 159 23.74 -8.50 -12.69
C ILE A 159 23.62 -9.27 -14.01
N SER A 160 22.61 -8.96 -14.83
CA SER A 160 22.41 -9.60 -16.13
C SER A 160 23.34 -9.09 -17.24
N VAL A 161 23.97 -7.92 -17.09
CA VAL A 161 24.82 -7.30 -18.13
C VAL A 161 25.88 -8.25 -18.69
N PRO A 162 26.65 -9.01 -17.88
CA PRO A 162 27.64 -9.95 -18.39
C PRO A 162 27.02 -11.07 -19.23
N LEU A 163 25.78 -11.48 -18.93
CA LEU A 163 25.08 -12.55 -19.67
C LEU A 163 24.77 -12.15 -21.11
N CYS A 164 24.49 -10.86 -21.35
CA CYS A 164 24.19 -10.35 -22.68
C CYS A 164 25.34 -10.57 -23.67
N ALA A 165 26.59 -10.64 -23.21
CA ALA A 165 27.76 -10.89 -24.07
C ALA A 165 27.78 -12.28 -24.70
N PHE A 166 27.07 -13.26 -24.10
CA PHE A 166 27.05 -14.65 -24.56
C PHE A 166 25.64 -15.24 -24.70
N ALA A 167 24.59 -14.44 -24.48
CA ALA A 167 23.20 -14.86 -24.61
C ALA A 167 22.84 -15.45 -25.98
N ASP A 168 23.54 -15.02 -27.03
CA ASP A 168 23.35 -15.51 -28.41
C ASP A 168 24.05 -16.85 -28.69
N ARG A 169 25.07 -17.19 -27.91
CA ARG A 169 25.86 -18.42 -28.07
C ARG A 169 25.42 -19.53 -27.11
N GLY A 170 24.81 -19.16 -25.99
CA GLY A 170 24.43 -20.08 -24.92
C GLY A 170 25.56 -20.31 -23.91
N VAL A 171 25.21 -20.94 -22.80
CA VAL A 171 26.19 -21.33 -21.76
C VAL A 171 26.94 -22.57 -22.25
N PRO A 172 28.28 -22.59 -22.19
CA PRO A 172 29.08 -23.76 -22.56
C PRO A 172 28.69 -25.00 -21.75
N THR A 173 28.68 -26.17 -22.40
CA THR A 173 28.42 -27.43 -21.70
C THR A 173 29.58 -27.77 -20.74
N PRO A 174 29.30 -28.49 -19.64
CA PRO A 174 30.34 -28.89 -18.68
C PRO A 174 31.44 -29.76 -19.33
N THR A 175 31.12 -30.46 -20.42
CA THR A 175 32.09 -31.23 -21.20
C THR A 175 33.14 -30.34 -21.87
N LEU A 176 32.72 -29.20 -22.43
CA LEU A 176 33.63 -28.23 -23.05
C LEU A 176 34.52 -27.55 -22.00
N ILE A 177 33.95 -27.22 -20.84
CA ILE A 177 34.71 -26.66 -19.72
C ILE A 177 35.80 -27.64 -19.27
N ARG A 178 35.44 -28.92 -19.11
CA ARG A 178 36.42 -29.96 -18.74
C ARG A 178 37.49 -30.15 -19.80
N ALA A 179 37.14 -30.15 -21.10
CA ALA A 179 38.13 -30.27 -22.16
C ALA A 179 39.15 -29.12 -22.13
N ALA A 180 38.68 -27.87 -22.09
CA ALA A 180 39.55 -26.70 -21.99
C ALA A 180 40.37 -26.69 -20.69
N ALA A 181 39.79 -27.19 -19.59
CA ALA A 181 40.49 -27.36 -18.33
C ALA A 181 41.60 -28.43 -18.42
N PHE A 182 41.39 -29.55 -19.10
CA PHE A 182 42.43 -30.56 -19.29
C PHE A 182 43.60 -30.01 -20.11
N ASP A 183 43.32 -29.24 -21.17
CA ASP A 183 44.36 -28.59 -21.97
C ASP A 183 45.18 -27.59 -21.14
N LEU A 184 44.50 -26.79 -20.30
CA LEU A 184 45.16 -25.88 -19.37
C LEU A 184 45.98 -26.63 -18.31
N ALA A 185 45.43 -27.66 -17.68
CA ALA A 185 46.14 -28.47 -16.68
C ALA A 185 47.42 -29.08 -17.27
N ARG A 186 47.35 -29.59 -18.50
CA ARG A 186 48.51 -30.09 -19.22
C ARG A 186 49.52 -28.99 -19.51
N SER A 187 49.07 -27.81 -19.92
CA SER A 187 49.98 -26.68 -20.15
C SER A 187 50.68 -26.22 -18.87
N ILE A 188 49.99 -26.26 -17.72
CA ILE A 188 50.58 -25.98 -16.39
C ILE A 188 51.67 -27.00 -16.06
N GLU A 189 51.46 -28.29 -16.34
CA GLU A 189 52.51 -29.29 -16.15
C GLU A 189 53.69 -29.10 -17.11
N GLU A 190 53.44 -28.60 -18.32
CA GLU A 190 54.47 -28.35 -19.33
C GLU A 190 55.32 -27.11 -19.02
N THR A 191 54.79 -26.09 -18.33
CA THR A 191 55.59 -24.96 -17.86
C THR A 191 56.57 -25.34 -16.75
N GLY A 192 56.24 -26.34 -15.93
CA GLY A 192 57.15 -26.83 -14.88
C GLY A 192 58.29 -27.73 -15.39
N LYS A 193 58.27 -28.16 -16.65
CA LYS A 193 59.31 -29.03 -17.22
C LYS A 193 60.52 -28.20 -17.64
N ALA A 194 61.71 -28.78 -17.50
CA ALA A 194 62.94 -28.15 -17.97
C ALA A 194 62.84 -27.78 -19.46
N PRO A 195 63.30 -26.59 -19.88
CA PRO A 195 63.35 -26.23 -21.29
C PRO A 195 64.21 -27.27 -22.03
N VAL A 196 63.75 -27.70 -23.21
CA VAL A 196 64.47 -28.65 -24.06
C VAL A 196 65.86 -28.08 -24.33
N GLN A 197 66.89 -28.77 -23.83
CA GLN A 197 68.27 -28.34 -24.05
C GLN A 197 68.51 -28.23 -25.56
N GLN A 198 68.79 -27.02 -26.03
CA GLN A 198 69.20 -26.82 -27.41
C GLN A 198 70.47 -27.65 -27.67
N PRO A 199 70.59 -28.32 -28.84
CA PRO A 199 71.80 -29.05 -29.16
C PRO A 199 73.00 -28.09 -29.09
N VAL A 200 74.12 -28.55 -28.54
CA VAL A 200 75.33 -27.73 -28.38
C VAL A 200 75.84 -27.36 -29.78
N LEU A 201 75.68 -26.10 -30.18
CA LEU A 201 76.11 -25.62 -31.50
C LEU A 201 77.56 -25.10 -31.50
N GLY A 202 78.20 -25.01 -30.34
CA GLY A 202 79.62 -24.63 -30.24
C GLY A 202 80.25 -24.75 -28.85
N TRP A 203 81.58 -24.65 -28.80
CA TRP A 203 82.39 -24.75 -27.58
C TRP A 203 82.06 -23.71 -26.49
N MET A 204 81.51 -22.55 -26.85
CA MET A 204 81.03 -21.53 -25.91
C MET A 204 79.69 -21.90 -25.23
N ASP A 205 78.87 -22.76 -25.86
CA ASP A 205 77.64 -23.24 -25.23
C ASP A 205 77.92 -24.23 -24.09
N LEU A 206 79.05 -24.95 -24.13
CA LEU A 206 79.51 -25.82 -23.02
C LEU A 206 79.67 -25.06 -21.69
N LEU A 207 79.98 -23.77 -21.73
CA LEU A 207 80.12 -22.93 -20.54
C LEU A 207 78.78 -22.44 -19.99
N LYS A 208 77.72 -22.38 -20.82
CA LYS A 208 76.35 -22.03 -20.38
C LYS A 208 75.71 -23.12 -19.51
N PHE A 209 76.11 -24.39 -19.69
CA PHE A 209 75.61 -25.51 -18.88
C PHE A 209 76.01 -25.44 -17.40
N ARG A 210 77.01 -24.63 -17.02
CA ARG A 210 77.40 -24.45 -15.61
C ARG A 210 76.60 -23.37 -14.88
N THR A 211 75.85 -22.54 -15.61
CA THR A 211 75.11 -21.40 -15.03
C THR A 211 73.60 -21.44 -15.29
N ALA A 212 73.11 -22.30 -16.18
CA ALA A 212 71.73 -22.19 -16.65
C ALA A 212 70.66 -22.62 -15.63
N PHE A 213 70.74 -23.79 -14.99
CA PHE A 213 69.70 -24.21 -14.03
C PHE A 213 70.24 -25.21 -13.01
N SER A 214 69.97 -25.00 -11.72
CA SER A 214 70.22 -26.03 -10.70
C SER A 214 69.20 -27.16 -10.89
N PRO A 215 69.62 -28.44 -10.94
CA PRO A 215 68.69 -29.56 -11.00
C PRO A 215 67.64 -29.49 -9.88
N ALA A 216 68.04 -29.01 -8.70
CA ALA A 216 67.13 -28.85 -7.56
C ALA A 216 66.05 -27.78 -7.78
N THR A 217 66.32 -26.70 -8.52
CA THR A 217 65.30 -25.68 -8.80
C THR A 217 64.34 -26.14 -9.90
N VAL A 218 64.83 -26.94 -10.85
CA VAL A 218 63.99 -27.56 -11.88
C VAL A 218 63.04 -28.59 -11.25
N ASP A 219 63.55 -29.48 -10.39
CA ASP A 219 62.74 -30.47 -9.69
C ASP A 219 61.68 -29.81 -8.79
N GLN A 220 62.03 -28.70 -8.12
CA GLN A 220 61.09 -27.92 -7.31
C GLN A 220 59.97 -27.28 -8.15
N ASN A 221 60.31 -26.74 -9.32
CA ASN A 221 59.35 -26.15 -10.24
C ASN A 221 58.42 -27.22 -10.83
N GLU A 222 58.96 -28.38 -11.22
CA GLU A 222 58.16 -29.50 -11.74
C GLU A 222 57.18 -30.03 -10.67
N VAL A 223 57.63 -30.19 -9.42
CA VAL A 223 56.78 -30.60 -8.30
C VAL A 223 55.71 -29.55 -8.01
N ARG A 224 56.03 -28.26 -8.08
CA ARG A 224 55.06 -27.17 -7.90
C ARG A 224 54.02 -27.17 -9.02
N ALA A 225 54.42 -27.30 -10.27
CA ALA A 225 53.55 -27.37 -11.44
C ALA A 225 52.60 -28.57 -11.36
N ARG A 226 53.10 -29.76 -11.03
CA ARG A 226 52.25 -30.95 -10.83
C ARG A 226 51.25 -30.79 -9.69
N ARG A 227 51.66 -30.19 -8.57
CA ARG A 227 50.75 -29.94 -7.43
C ARG A 227 49.65 -28.96 -7.80
N THR A 228 50.00 -27.87 -8.49
CA THR A 228 49.03 -26.85 -8.93
C THR A 228 48.09 -27.40 -9.99
N ALA A 229 48.58 -28.18 -10.96
CA ALA A 229 47.75 -28.88 -11.93
C ALA A 229 46.77 -29.86 -11.27
N ALA A 230 47.23 -30.66 -10.29
CA ALA A 230 46.36 -31.58 -9.55
C ALA A 230 45.31 -30.85 -8.68
N GLN A 231 45.66 -29.70 -8.10
CA GLN A 231 44.71 -28.86 -7.38
C GLN A 231 43.67 -28.25 -8.33
N PHE A 232 44.11 -27.79 -9.49
CA PHE A 232 43.25 -27.26 -10.54
C PHE A 232 42.26 -28.32 -11.03
N THR A 233 42.71 -29.53 -11.37
CA THR A 233 41.81 -30.61 -11.83
C THR A 233 40.79 -30.97 -10.75
N ARG A 234 41.18 -30.95 -9.47
CA ARG A 234 40.25 -31.16 -8.35
C ARG A 234 39.15 -30.10 -8.29
N TYR A 235 39.47 -28.82 -8.46
CA TYR A 235 38.45 -27.76 -8.48
C TYR A 235 37.48 -27.94 -9.65
N ILE A 236 37.97 -28.38 -10.82
CA ILE A 236 37.14 -28.67 -11.99
C ILE A 236 36.21 -29.86 -11.76
N GLU A 237 36.69 -30.92 -11.10
CA GLU A 237 35.87 -32.07 -10.70
C GLU A 237 34.77 -31.68 -9.71
N GLN A 238 35.05 -30.73 -8.82
CA GLN A 238 34.10 -30.18 -7.85
C GLN A 238 33.13 -29.14 -8.46
N ASN A 239 33.31 -28.78 -9.74
CA ASN A 239 32.62 -27.69 -10.44
C ASN A 239 32.85 -26.30 -9.80
N GLU A 240 33.96 -26.11 -9.09
CA GLU A 240 34.35 -24.82 -8.52
C GLU A 240 35.15 -24.01 -9.55
N PHE A 241 34.47 -23.50 -10.58
CA PHE A 241 35.16 -22.83 -11.69
C PHE A 241 35.82 -21.50 -11.29
N ALA A 242 35.30 -20.81 -10.28
CA ALA A 242 35.85 -19.55 -9.79
C ALA A 242 37.21 -19.73 -9.08
N SER A 243 37.33 -20.75 -8.22
CA SER A 243 38.60 -21.08 -7.56
C SER A 243 39.61 -21.63 -8.56
N ALA A 244 39.16 -22.41 -9.56
CA ALA A 244 40.00 -22.88 -10.66
C ALA A 244 40.58 -21.71 -11.48
N LEU A 245 39.79 -20.67 -11.79
CA LEU A 245 40.27 -19.48 -12.49
C LEU A 245 41.26 -18.66 -11.66
N ALA A 246 41.00 -18.48 -10.35
CA ALA A 246 41.92 -17.77 -9.47
C ALA A 246 43.29 -18.46 -9.41
N LEU A 247 43.30 -19.80 -9.31
CA LEU A 247 44.54 -20.57 -9.36
C LEU A 247 45.23 -20.45 -10.72
N ALA A 248 44.48 -20.45 -11.83
CA ALA A 248 45.06 -20.24 -13.16
C ALA A 248 45.67 -18.84 -13.35
N GLU A 249 45.06 -17.80 -12.77
CA GLU A 249 45.61 -16.44 -12.73
C GLU A 249 46.88 -16.39 -11.90
N GLU A 250 46.94 -17.09 -10.76
CA GLU A 250 48.19 -17.25 -10.02
C GLU A 250 49.26 -17.89 -10.92
N VAL A 251 48.93 -18.93 -11.71
CA VAL A 251 49.87 -19.53 -12.67
C VAL A 251 50.43 -18.55 -13.69
N ASP A 252 49.57 -17.71 -14.26
CA ASP A 252 49.98 -16.69 -15.22
C ASP A 252 51.04 -15.74 -14.64
N THR A 253 50.92 -15.37 -13.35
CA THR A 253 51.87 -14.43 -12.72
C THR A 253 53.30 -14.98 -12.61
N TRP A 254 53.49 -16.30 -12.42
CA TRP A 254 54.85 -16.87 -12.32
C TRP A 254 55.41 -17.37 -13.64
N THR A 255 54.58 -17.74 -14.61
CA THR A 255 55.04 -18.14 -15.95
C THR A 255 55.50 -16.95 -16.79
N CYS A 256 54.97 -15.74 -16.56
CA CYS A 256 55.37 -14.50 -17.27
C CYS A 256 56.88 -14.16 -17.22
N ASN A 257 57.66 -14.81 -16.36
CA ASN A 257 59.10 -14.58 -16.24
C ASN A 257 59.94 -15.45 -17.21
N GLU A 258 59.33 -16.43 -17.89
CA GLU A 258 60.01 -17.42 -18.74
C GLU A 258 59.70 -17.14 -20.24
N ARG A 259 60.73 -16.81 -21.04
CA ARG A 259 60.58 -16.49 -22.48
C ARG A 259 60.64 -17.75 -23.36
N ASP A 260 59.73 -18.70 -23.13
CA ASP A 260 59.74 -20.00 -23.80
C ASP A 260 58.46 -20.29 -24.60
N ALA A 261 58.54 -21.22 -25.56
CA ALA A 261 57.40 -21.66 -26.37
C ALA A 261 56.27 -22.32 -25.53
N SER A 262 56.60 -22.82 -24.34
CA SER A 262 55.63 -23.30 -23.33
C SER A 262 54.69 -22.19 -22.86
N LEU A 263 55.16 -20.93 -22.83
CA LEU A 263 54.37 -19.76 -22.46
C LEU A 263 53.26 -19.47 -23.49
N GLU A 264 53.55 -19.64 -24.78
CA GLU A 264 52.55 -19.42 -25.85
C GLU A 264 51.42 -20.46 -25.77
N TYR A 265 51.77 -21.72 -25.54
CA TYR A 265 50.80 -22.80 -25.36
C TYR A 265 49.95 -22.61 -24.09
N PHE A 266 50.58 -22.19 -22.98
CA PHE A 266 49.88 -21.83 -21.75
C PHE A 266 48.91 -20.66 -21.98
N ASN A 267 49.37 -19.56 -22.59
CA ASN A 267 48.55 -18.38 -22.87
C ASN A 267 47.33 -18.71 -23.75
N HIS A 268 47.50 -19.57 -24.74
CA HIS A 268 46.39 -20.02 -25.58
C HIS A 268 45.37 -20.84 -24.78
N SER A 269 45.86 -21.80 -23.99
CA SER A 269 45.03 -22.69 -23.16
C SER A 269 44.30 -21.90 -22.06
N TYR A 270 44.97 -20.94 -21.43
CA TYR A 270 44.41 -20.05 -20.43
C TYR A 270 43.29 -19.17 -21.00
N LYS A 271 43.52 -18.54 -22.17
CA LYS A 271 42.47 -17.77 -22.86
C LYS A 271 41.29 -18.65 -23.24
N SER A 272 41.54 -19.85 -23.76
CA SER A 272 40.50 -20.83 -24.12
C SER A 272 39.64 -21.20 -22.89
N PHE A 273 40.29 -21.56 -21.78
CA PHE A 273 39.60 -21.88 -20.53
C PHE A 273 38.81 -20.69 -19.99
N ARG A 274 39.39 -19.47 -19.97
CA ARG A 274 38.72 -18.25 -19.52
C ARG A 274 37.47 -17.94 -20.34
N HIS A 275 37.53 -18.11 -21.68
CA HIS A 275 36.36 -17.91 -22.55
C HIS A 275 35.21 -18.87 -22.26
N VAL A 276 35.51 -20.06 -21.75
CA VAL A 276 34.53 -21.13 -21.50
C VAL A 276 34.03 -21.11 -20.05
N ALA A 277 34.89 -20.81 -19.08
CA ALA A 277 34.57 -20.79 -17.66
C ALA A 277 33.80 -19.52 -17.22
N LEU A 278 34.13 -18.34 -17.76
CA LEU A 278 33.45 -17.09 -17.38
C LEU A 278 31.94 -17.11 -17.63
N PRO A 279 31.43 -17.58 -18.79
CA PRO A 279 29.99 -17.70 -19.01
C PRO A 279 29.29 -18.64 -18.02
N ALA A 280 29.97 -19.73 -17.61
CA ALA A 280 29.42 -20.68 -16.64
C ALA A 280 29.30 -20.06 -15.24
N ILE A 281 30.35 -19.37 -14.79
CA ILE A 281 30.37 -18.70 -13.48
C ILE A 281 29.34 -17.59 -13.41
N THR A 282 29.30 -16.72 -14.43
CA THR A 282 28.35 -15.61 -14.47
C THR A 282 26.90 -16.11 -14.52
N ALA A 283 26.64 -17.19 -15.27
CA ALA A 283 25.35 -17.86 -15.26
C ALA A 283 24.96 -18.39 -13.87
N GLU A 284 25.87 -19.06 -13.18
CA GLU A 284 25.62 -19.58 -11.83
C GLU A 284 25.34 -18.47 -10.83
N ILE A 285 26.13 -17.40 -10.83
CA ILE A 285 25.94 -16.23 -9.94
C ILE A 285 24.58 -15.59 -10.19
N PHE A 286 24.23 -15.35 -11.46
CA PHE A 286 22.94 -14.77 -11.81
C PHE A 286 21.78 -15.67 -11.38
N LEU A 287 21.84 -16.98 -11.67
CA LEU A 287 20.78 -17.91 -11.29
C LEU A 287 20.63 -18.02 -9.76
N ALA A 288 21.74 -18.00 -9.01
CA ALA A 288 21.72 -18.01 -7.55
C ALA A 288 21.08 -16.72 -7.00
N TYR A 289 21.49 -15.55 -7.51
CA TYR A 289 20.93 -14.27 -7.11
C TYR A 289 19.44 -14.15 -7.45
N ALA A 290 19.05 -14.49 -8.68
CA ALA A 290 17.66 -14.45 -9.13
C ALA A 290 16.77 -15.41 -8.36
N ALA A 291 17.25 -16.62 -8.05
CA ALA A 291 16.54 -17.56 -7.19
C ALA A 291 16.38 -17.04 -5.76
N ALA A 292 17.44 -16.44 -5.19
CA ALA A 292 17.40 -15.84 -3.86
C ALA A 292 16.41 -14.67 -3.79
N SER A 293 16.46 -13.78 -4.79
CA SER A 293 15.54 -12.63 -4.92
C SER A 293 14.08 -13.08 -5.06
N LEU A 294 13.81 -14.06 -5.93
CA LEU A 294 12.47 -14.61 -6.11
C LEU A 294 11.95 -15.31 -4.83
N ASN A 295 12.82 -16.00 -4.11
CA ASN A 295 12.45 -16.62 -2.85
C ASN A 295 12.19 -15.56 -1.78
N ALA A 296 13.01 -14.52 -1.69
CA ALA A 296 12.79 -13.39 -0.78
C ALA A 296 11.46 -12.69 -1.06
N SER A 297 11.11 -12.46 -2.33
CA SER A 297 9.82 -11.86 -2.68
C SER A 297 8.63 -12.78 -2.34
N ARG A 298 8.78 -14.10 -2.49
CA ARG A 298 7.77 -15.09 -2.05
C ARG A 298 7.58 -15.06 -0.54
N PHE A 299 8.67 -15.08 0.23
CA PHE A 299 8.61 -15.02 1.68
C PHE A 299 8.00 -13.71 2.16
N ALA A 300 8.41 -12.57 1.59
CA ALA A 300 7.83 -11.27 1.91
C ALA A 300 6.31 -11.24 1.64
N CYS A 301 5.85 -11.83 0.53
CA CYS A 301 4.42 -11.95 0.23
C CYS A 301 3.67 -12.79 1.27
N VAL A 302 4.25 -13.91 1.72
CA VAL A 302 3.65 -14.77 2.76
C VAL A 302 3.67 -14.10 4.13
N GLU A 303 4.76 -13.43 4.50
CA GLU A 303 4.86 -12.69 5.75
C GLU A 303 3.86 -11.55 5.84
N HIS A 304 3.65 -10.82 4.74
CA HIS A 304 2.63 -9.78 4.66
C HIS A 304 1.25 -10.36 4.93
N MET A 305 0.92 -11.49 4.30
CA MET A 305 -0.34 -12.19 4.53
C MET A 305 -0.53 -12.70 5.97
N LEU A 306 0.54 -13.07 6.67
CA LEU A 306 0.45 -13.59 8.04
C LEU A 306 0.37 -12.48 9.10
N LYS A 307 0.75 -11.24 8.76
CA LYS A 307 0.70 -10.08 9.66
C LYS A 307 -0.66 -9.38 9.63
N GLU A 308 -1.46 -9.64 8.61
CA GLU A 308 -2.84 -9.17 8.44
C GLU A 308 -3.83 -10.20 8.99
#